data_AF-A0AAD9N885-F1
#
_entry.id   AF-A0AAD9N885-F1
#
_cell.length_a   1.000
_cell.length_b   1.000
_cell.length_c   1.000
_cell.angle_alpha   90.00
_cell.angle_beta   90.00
_cell.angle_gamma   90.00
#
_symmetry.space_group_name_H-M   'P 1'
#
loop_
_entity.id
_entity.type
_entity.pdbx_description
1 polymer ?
#
loop_
_entity_poly.entity_id
_entity_poly.type
_entity_poly.pdbx_seq_one_letter_code
_entity_poly.pdbx_strand_id
1 'polypeptide(L)'
;MFGVRSHYLTIFFALMCTGYQMSEVGGMEAADFQSDWLLMQSYDSTNSWRQVEHDLGEVPMKVKVIVTPTRGPYEGWMFEAGSSQQADDDLPWLYCGILYTYDVNRVYLFAPVESNDFNNTGKAFCIDSSSWTSSAGEPAVNQIEDKVMVKIFAWKSSSFPVPDVDTEWLSIVAGGAGSAPILPCTYCIMSGLIFAYNITHTRIWTPNQNYKMLICIHDGYPEYNNYCKAGEFRVRGWKSLGREPQQFSFRLNGLSYDKIPDMSNLKVNMKQWNPLTNYISVQVKALDGPNEGFVFPAIGQVHRNAYPGSSYGGVVFGYSATNIRIFVPADESGTIIHIPTNWGTAGYNQTSNNVEIAVKMWNTVVSSNCPFTSLTTWTNMEHEDVPRPAWNKAKCVLLCLSDVDCIGISFRLPTDQCLFINLDTINNKTIDGTLGTEGEVVLRTFTCASLDNKLDTA
;
A
#
# COMPACT_ATOMS: atom_id res chain seq x y z
N MET A 1 -46.55 -40.22 -51.56
CA MET A 1 -45.12 -40.36 -51.90
C MET A 1 -44.31 -39.65 -50.83
N PHE A 2 -43.23 -40.29 -50.40
CA PHE A 2 -42.41 -40.02 -49.22
C PHE A 2 -41.90 -38.59 -49.06
N GLY A 3 -41.69 -38.14 -47.82
CA GLY A 3 -40.72 -37.05 -47.57
C GLY A 3 -40.79 -36.31 -46.24
N VAL A 4 -40.37 -36.98 -45.14
CA VAL A 4 -39.63 -36.43 -43.98
C VAL A 4 -40.20 -35.18 -43.26
N ARG A 5 -40.81 -35.39 -42.09
CA ARG A 5 -40.91 -34.36 -41.03
C ARG A 5 -39.68 -34.48 -40.13
N SER A 6 -38.81 -33.47 -40.13
CA SER A 6 -37.76 -33.29 -39.12
C SER A 6 -38.33 -32.55 -37.92
N HIS A 7 -38.11 -33.09 -36.72
CA HIS A 7 -38.46 -32.47 -35.45
C HIS A 7 -37.45 -31.36 -35.12
N TYR A 8 -37.92 -30.13 -34.92
CA TYR A 8 -37.13 -29.10 -34.28
C TYR A 8 -37.26 -29.24 -32.75
N LEU A 9 -36.14 -29.58 -32.12
CA LEU A 9 -35.92 -29.48 -30.68
C LEU A 9 -35.59 -28.02 -30.37
N THR A 10 -36.53 -27.29 -29.77
CA THR A 10 -36.29 -25.92 -29.29
C THR A 10 -35.80 -25.99 -27.84
N ILE A 11 -34.50 -25.79 -27.64
CA ILE A 11 -33.92 -25.55 -26.30
C ILE A 11 -33.90 -24.03 -26.10
N PHE A 12 -34.68 -23.53 -25.14
CA PHE A 12 -34.63 -22.15 -24.68
C PHE A 12 -33.53 -22.00 -23.63
N PHE A 13 -32.50 -21.22 -23.94
CA PHE A 13 -31.63 -20.61 -22.93
C PHE A 13 -32.04 -19.15 -22.79
N ALA A 14 -32.74 -18.82 -21.70
CA ALA A 14 -32.97 -17.44 -21.30
C ALA A 14 -31.78 -17.00 -20.45
N LEU A 15 -30.84 -16.24 -21.06
CA LEU A 15 -29.82 -15.51 -20.32
C LEU A 15 -30.38 -14.13 -19.99
N MET A 16 -30.85 -13.95 -18.75
CA MET A 16 -31.14 -12.61 -18.23
C MET A 16 -29.83 -11.95 -17.83
N CYS A 17 -29.30 -11.07 -18.69
CA CYS A 17 -28.27 -10.11 -18.30
C CYS A 17 -28.96 -8.88 -17.71
N THR A 18 -29.08 -8.84 -16.39
CA THR A 18 -29.36 -7.58 -15.68
C THR A 18 -28.15 -6.67 -15.85
N GLY A 19 -28.36 -5.51 -16.47
CA GLY A 19 -27.37 -4.44 -16.59
C GLY A 19 -27.01 -3.90 -15.20
N TYR A 20 -26.07 -4.54 -14.54
CA TYR A 20 -25.30 -3.95 -13.47
C TYR A 20 -24.16 -3.19 -14.15
N GLN A 21 -24.21 -1.85 -14.13
CA GLN A 21 -22.96 -1.10 -14.20
C GLN A 21 -22.15 -1.56 -13.00
N MET A 22 -21.22 -2.49 -13.21
CA MET A 22 -20.14 -2.67 -12.25
C MET A 22 -19.39 -1.34 -12.31
N SER A 23 -19.65 -0.44 -11.35
CA SER A 23 -18.63 0.55 -11.03
C SER A 23 -17.38 -0.26 -10.81
N GLU A 24 -16.36 -0.06 -11.64
CA GLU A 24 -15.06 -0.68 -11.42
C GLU A 24 -14.74 -0.48 -9.95
N VAL A 25 -14.63 -1.58 -9.20
CA VAL A 25 -14.40 -1.51 -7.77
C VAL A 25 -13.04 -0.82 -7.63
N GLY A 26 -13.08 0.46 -7.25
CA GLY A 26 -11.92 1.36 -7.25
C GLY A 26 -10.79 0.75 -6.46
N GLY A 27 -9.85 0.14 -7.18
CA GLY A 27 -8.62 -0.35 -6.62
C GLY A 27 -7.73 0.82 -6.24
N MET A 28 -6.72 0.57 -5.40
CA MET A 28 -5.69 1.56 -5.19
C MET A 28 -4.97 1.86 -6.51
N GLU A 29 -5.06 3.09 -6.99
CA GLU A 29 -4.34 3.55 -8.18
C GLU A 29 -2.86 3.78 -7.85
N ALA A 30 -2.07 4.09 -8.89
CA ALA A 30 -0.73 4.61 -8.69
C ALA A 30 -0.77 5.92 -7.87
N ALA A 31 0.32 6.21 -7.14
CA ALA A 31 0.42 7.46 -6.39
C ALA A 31 0.36 8.65 -7.35
N ASP A 32 -0.45 9.66 -7.03
CA ASP A 32 -0.54 10.91 -7.80
C ASP A 32 0.75 11.71 -7.75
N PHE A 33 1.53 11.52 -6.69
CA PHE A 33 2.86 12.08 -6.55
C PHE A 33 3.85 11.00 -6.13
N GLN A 34 5.01 11.03 -6.78
CA GLN A 34 6.17 10.22 -6.43
C GLN A 34 7.44 11.08 -6.52
N SER A 35 8.24 11.13 -5.46
CA SER A 35 9.53 11.82 -5.50
C SER A 35 10.60 11.00 -6.23
N ASP A 36 11.69 11.65 -6.63
CA ASP A 36 12.97 10.96 -6.83
C ASP A 36 13.50 10.38 -5.51
N TRP A 37 14.53 9.53 -5.58
CA TRP A 37 15.23 9.08 -4.40
C TRP A 37 16.04 10.24 -3.80
N LEU A 38 15.76 10.55 -2.54
CA LEU A 38 16.38 11.63 -1.78
C LEU A 38 17.39 11.06 -0.80
N LEU A 39 18.60 11.63 -0.74
CA LEU A 39 19.52 11.29 0.32
C LEU A 39 19.06 11.97 1.62
N MET A 40 18.89 11.17 2.68
CA MET A 40 18.76 11.64 4.05
C MET A 40 20.00 11.22 4.84
N GLN A 41 20.48 12.09 5.71
CA GLN A 41 21.67 11.82 6.51
C GLN A 41 21.59 12.44 7.90
N SER A 42 21.88 11.63 8.92
CA SER A 42 22.01 12.11 10.29
C SER A 42 23.22 13.03 10.48
N TYR A 43 23.09 14.04 11.35
CA TYR A 43 24.13 15.03 11.66
C TYR A 43 24.58 15.88 10.46
N ASP A 44 23.82 15.87 9.37
CA ASP A 44 24.13 16.65 8.18
C ASP A 44 23.28 17.92 8.14
N SER A 45 23.89 19.09 7.99
CA SER A 45 23.16 20.37 7.98
C SER A 45 22.20 20.54 6.81
N THR A 46 22.32 19.70 5.77
CA THR A 46 21.54 19.82 4.53
C THR A 46 20.59 18.64 4.32
N ASN A 47 21.01 17.42 4.66
CA ASN A 47 20.31 16.17 4.40
C ASN A 47 19.63 15.59 5.64
N SER A 48 19.78 16.20 6.81
CA SER A 48 19.00 15.79 8.00
C SER A 48 17.57 16.30 7.98
N TRP A 49 17.27 17.24 7.10
CA TRP A 49 15.94 17.77 6.89
C TRP A 49 15.68 17.96 5.41
N ARG A 50 14.46 17.64 4.96
CA ARG A 50 13.99 17.93 3.59
C ARG A 50 12.53 18.37 3.62
N GLN A 51 12.19 19.24 2.68
CA GLN A 51 10.82 19.55 2.32
C GLN A 51 10.64 19.24 0.83
N VAL A 52 9.54 18.58 0.49
CA VAL A 52 9.21 18.19 -0.87
C VAL A 52 7.79 18.64 -1.17
N GLU A 53 7.63 19.51 -2.16
CA GLU A 53 6.31 19.89 -2.68
C GLU A 53 5.72 18.71 -3.47
N HIS A 54 4.43 18.41 -3.24
CA HIS A 54 3.71 17.35 -3.95
C HIS A 54 2.63 17.88 -4.89
N ASP A 55 2.30 19.17 -4.83
CA ASP A 55 1.40 19.88 -5.74
C ASP A 55 0.03 19.22 -5.95
N LEU A 56 -0.47 18.48 -4.95
CA LEU A 56 -1.74 17.76 -5.08
C LEU A 56 -2.95 18.69 -4.97
N GLY A 57 -2.78 19.87 -4.36
CA GLY A 57 -3.84 20.86 -4.14
C GLY A 57 -4.83 20.47 -3.03
N GLU A 58 -4.57 19.37 -2.33
CA GLU A 58 -5.32 18.87 -1.19
C GLU A 58 -4.38 18.14 -0.22
N VAL A 59 -4.81 17.97 1.04
CA VAL A 59 -4.08 17.11 1.99
C VAL A 59 -4.16 15.66 1.47
N PRO A 60 -3.02 14.98 1.24
CA PRO A 60 -3.03 13.61 0.74
C PRO A 60 -3.92 12.69 1.60
N MET A 61 -4.70 11.83 0.94
CA MET A 61 -5.46 10.76 1.61
C MET A 61 -4.52 9.75 2.27
N LYS A 62 -3.38 9.49 1.63
CA LYS A 62 -2.31 8.63 2.15
C LYS A 62 -0.96 9.21 1.73
N VAL A 63 -0.02 9.18 2.65
CA VAL A 63 1.42 9.33 2.38
C VAL A 63 2.11 8.04 2.81
N LYS A 64 3.06 7.60 1.99
CA LYS A 64 3.98 6.48 2.27
C LYS A 64 5.39 6.97 2.00
N VAL A 65 6.25 6.90 3.02
CA VAL A 65 7.65 7.28 2.92
C VAL A 65 8.50 6.02 3.12
N ILE A 66 9.27 5.67 2.10
CA ILE A 66 10.10 4.48 2.07
C ILE A 66 11.55 4.85 2.26
N VAL A 67 12.22 4.13 3.15
CA VAL A 67 13.63 4.26 3.48
C VAL A 67 14.36 3.00 3.04
N THR A 68 15.47 3.16 2.32
CA THR A 68 16.41 2.08 1.98
C THR A 68 17.81 2.42 2.48
N PRO A 69 18.46 1.51 3.24
CA PRO A 69 19.89 1.62 3.52
C PRO A 69 20.71 1.64 2.23
N THR A 70 21.81 2.39 2.21
CA THR A 70 22.68 2.54 1.02
C THR A 70 23.76 1.47 0.90
N ARG A 71 23.90 0.61 1.91
CA ARG A 71 24.92 -0.45 2.00
C ARG A 71 24.49 -1.49 3.04
N GLY A 72 25.34 -2.48 3.29
CA GLY A 72 25.17 -3.41 4.41
C GLY A 72 24.19 -4.55 4.12
N PRO A 73 23.85 -5.36 5.13
CA PRO A 73 23.03 -6.56 4.95
C PRO A 73 21.60 -6.27 4.48
N TYR A 74 21.09 -5.06 4.72
CA TYR A 74 19.78 -4.61 4.26
C TYR A 74 19.85 -3.65 3.07
N GLU A 75 20.96 -3.63 2.32
CA GLU A 75 20.99 -2.94 1.02
C GLU A 75 19.91 -3.50 0.08
N GLY A 76 19.13 -2.60 -0.53
CA GLY A 76 18.00 -2.98 -1.40
C GLY A 76 16.73 -3.44 -0.66
N TRP A 77 16.72 -3.37 0.68
CA TRP A 77 15.51 -3.50 1.49
C TRP A 77 14.85 -2.15 1.72
N MET A 78 13.53 -2.17 1.83
CA MET A 78 12.67 -1.01 2.02
C MET A 78 11.92 -1.13 3.34
N PHE A 79 11.87 -0.02 4.05
CA PHE A 79 11.27 0.14 5.36
C PHE A 79 10.38 1.38 5.35
N GLU A 80 9.23 1.35 6.03
CA GLU A 80 8.39 2.55 6.14
C GLU A 80 8.90 3.47 7.26
N ALA A 81 9.13 4.74 6.93
CA ALA A 81 9.42 5.78 7.92
C ALA A 81 8.25 5.95 8.91
N GLY A 82 8.53 6.43 10.12
CA GLY A 82 7.48 6.75 11.08
C GLY A 82 7.10 8.24 11.08
N SER A 83 6.09 8.61 11.85
CA SER A 83 5.58 9.98 11.92
C SER A 83 5.94 10.73 13.21
N SER A 84 6.48 10.03 14.20
CA SER A 84 6.88 10.62 15.47
C SER A 84 8.06 9.89 16.11
N GLN A 85 8.83 10.63 16.88
CA GLN A 85 9.91 10.10 17.69
C GLN A 85 9.37 9.29 18.87
N GLN A 86 9.98 8.14 19.14
CA GLN A 86 9.62 7.29 20.27
C GLN A 86 10.75 7.16 21.31
N ALA A 87 11.89 7.79 21.05
CA ALA A 87 13.07 7.74 21.91
C ALA A 87 13.78 9.10 21.91
N ASP A 88 14.18 9.55 23.09
CA ASP A 88 14.89 10.80 23.35
C ASP A 88 16.41 10.64 23.10
N ASP A 89 17.12 11.72 22.77
CA ASP A 89 18.58 11.72 22.58
C ASP A 89 19.38 12.03 23.86
N ASP A 90 18.69 12.41 24.94
CA ASP A 90 19.20 12.63 26.31
C ASP A 90 19.90 11.41 26.95
N LEU A 91 19.95 10.27 26.26
CA LEU A 91 20.48 9.02 26.77
C LEU A 91 21.55 8.44 25.82
N PRO A 92 22.52 7.65 26.32
CA PRO A 92 23.61 7.08 25.51
C PRO A 92 23.16 5.99 24.53
N TRP A 93 21.87 5.90 24.24
CA TRP A 93 21.27 4.78 23.55
C TRP A 93 20.98 5.11 22.10
N LEU A 94 21.17 4.11 21.26
CA LEU A 94 20.81 4.17 19.87
C LEU A 94 19.32 4.49 19.70
N TYR A 95 19.04 5.61 19.04
CA TYR A 95 17.73 5.94 18.49
C TYR A 95 17.87 6.15 16.99
N CYS A 96 16.84 5.83 16.22
CA CYS A 96 16.96 5.91 14.79
C CYS A 96 15.63 6.02 14.06
N GLY A 97 15.72 6.28 12.76
CA GLY A 97 14.60 6.30 11.85
C GLY A 97 14.38 7.68 11.24
N ILE A 98 13.76 7.66 10.07
CA ILE A 98 13.30 8.86 9.39
C ILE A 98 11.89 9.18 9.90
N LEU A 99 11.68 10.42 10.28
CA LEU A 99 10.36 10.94 10.60
C LEU A 99 9.81 11.73 9.42
N TYR A 100 8.49 11.71 9.25
CA TYR A 100 7.84 12.58 8.28
C TYR A 100 6.51 13.14 8.77
N THR A 101 6.19 14.34 8.27
CA THR A 101 4.88 14.98 8.38
C THR A 101 4.47 15.51 7.01
N TYR A 102 3.20 15.85 6.83
CA TYR A 102 2.72 16.38 5.57
C TYR A 102 1.53 17.31 5.77
N ASP A 103 1.34 18.22 4.81
CA ASP A 103 0.22 19.14 4.76
C ASP A 103 -0.44 19.12 3.37
N VAL A 104 -1.10 20.21 2.99
CA VAL A 104 -1.80 20.36 1.70
C VAL A 104 -0.85 20.52 0.50
N ASN A 105 0.40 20.92 0.74
CA ASN A 105 1.38 21.23 -0.30
C ASN A 105 2.63 20.34 -0.21
N ARG A 106 3.02 19.92 1.00
CA ARG A 106 4.37 19.43 1.30
C ARG A 106 4.39 18.15 2.10
N VAL A 107 5.47 17.41 1.89
CA VAL A 107 5.97 16.39 2.81
C VAL A 107 7.29 16.87 3.40
N TYR A 108 7.41 16.81 4.72
CA TYR A 108 8.60 17.13 5.48
C TYR A 108 9.27 15.85 5.96
N LEU A 109 10.58 15.75 5.82
CA LEU A 109 11.40 14.61 6.26
C LEU A 109 12.42 15.08 7.29
N PHE A 110 12.66 14.28 8.31
CA PHE A 110 13.60 14.57 9.39
C PHE A 110 14.43 13.31 9.69
N ALA A 111 15.75 13.47 9.74
CA ALA A 111 16.69 12.50 10.26
C ALA A 111 17.36 13.07 11.52
N PRO A 112 17.87 12.22 12.42
CA PRO A 112 18.51 12.70 13.65
C PRO A 112 19.67 13.69 13.41
N VAL A 113 19.80 14.77 14.20
CA VAL A 113 20.86 15.79 14.09
C VAL A 113 21.66 16.01 15.36
N GLU A 114 21.14 15.61 16.52
CA GLU A 114 21.71 15.97 17.80
C GLU A 114 22.12 14.74 18.61
N SER A 115 23.09 14.96 19.47
CA SER A 115 23.47 14.01 20.49
C SER A 115 23.90 14.85 21.68
N ASN A 116 22.92 15.27 22.47
CA ASN A 116 23.09 16.35 23.43
C ASN A 116 24.06 16.03 24.60
N ASP A 117 24.46 14.77 24.84
CA ASP A 117 25.60 14.46 25.73
C ASP A 117 26.39 13.18 25.36
N PHE A 118 25.96 12.45 24.32
CA PHE A 118 26.52 11.15 23.96
C PHE A 118 26.80 11.05 22.47
N ASN A 119 28.07 11.15 22.06
CA ASN A 119 28.47 11.19 20.64
C ASN A 119 27.69 10.22 19.73
N ASN A 120 26.90 10.79 18.82
CA ASN A 120 26.33 10.16 17.62
C ASN A 120 25.36 8.97 17.84
N THR A 121 24.48 9.05 18.84
CA THR A 121 23.47 8.01 19.15
C THR A 121 22.29 7.96 18.18
N GLY A 122 21.90 9.07 17.58
CA GLY A 122 20.86 9.18 16.55
C GLY A 122 21.30 8.67 15.17
N LYS A 123 20.50 7.84 14.51
CA LYS A 123 20.85 7.24 13.21
C LYS A 123 19.70 7.32 12.21
N ALA A 124 20.01 7.47 10.92
CA ALA A 124 18.97 7.52 9.89
C ALA A 124 18.28 6.15 9.73
N PHE A 125 18.99 5.07 10.02
CA PHE A 125 18.46 3.72 10.07
C PHE A 125 19.21 2.86 11.08
N CYS A 126 18.49 2.01 11.80
CA CYS A 126 19.09 0.98 12.61
C CYS A 126 18.20 -0.25 12.76
N ILE A 127 18.84 -1.41 12.83
CA ILE A 127 18.30 -2.67 13.33
C ILE A 127 19.38 -3.27 14.22
N ASP A 128 19.06 -3.43 15.50
CA ASP A 128 19.95 -4.01 16.51
C ASP A 128 19.49 -5.42 16.89
N SER A 129 20.40 -6.36 16.73
CA SER A 129 20.26 -7.78 16.94
C SER A 129 20.20 -8.21 18.40
N SER A 130 20.63 -7.33 19.31
CA SER A 130 20.47 -7.54 20.75
C SER A 130 19.02 -7.38 21.20
N SER A 131 18.20 -6.66 20.42
CA SER A 131 16.82 -6.29 20.78
C SER A 131 15.78 -6.73 19.76
N TRP A 132 16.19 -7.07 18.54
CA TRP A 132 15.28 -7.50 17.49
C TRP A 132 15.80 -8.77 16.82
N THR A 133 14.90 -9.74 16.67
CA THR A 133 15.17 -10.96 15.92
C THR A 133 14.26 -11.05 14.72
N SER A 134 14.74 -11.68 13.65
CA SER A 134 13.91 -12.07 12.51
C SER A 134 13.51 -13.56 12.52
N SER A 135 14.00 -14.35 13.48
CA SER A 135 13.74 -15.81 13.56
C SER A 135 14.22 -16.45 14.87
N ALA A 136 13.76 -17.67 15.19
CA ALA A 136 14.28 -18.43 16.34
C ALA A 136 15.79 -18.60 16.21
N GLY A 137 16.52 -17.89 17.06
CA GLY A 137 17.95 -18.11 17.25
C GLY A 137 18.87 -17.48 16.20
N GLU A 138 18.36 -16.82 15.15
CA GLU A 138 19.21 -16.00 14.28
C GLU A 138 19.01 -14.53 14.65
N PRO A 139 19.97 -13.92 15.39
CA PRO A 139 19.93 -12.49 15.66
C PRO A 139 19.74 -11.73 14.35
N ALA A 140 18.98 -10.63 14.36
CA ALA A 140 18.97 -9.74 13.20
C ALA A 140 20.41 -9.40 12.82
N VAL A 141 20.72 -9.20 11.54
CA VAL A 141 22.07 -8.72 11.22
C VAL A 141 22.13 -7.26 11.66
N ASN A 142 23.03 -6.94 12.59
CA ASN A 142 23.23 -5.56 13.04
C ASN A 142 23.49 -4.65 11.85
N GLN A 143 22.69 -3.60 11.72
CA GLN A 143 22.96 -2.53 10.77
C GLN A 143 22.58 -1.20 11.38
N ILE A 144 23.49 -0.25 11.30
CA ILE A 144 23.33 1.11 11.79
C ILE A 144 23.91 2.03 10.72
N GLU A 145 23.09 2.96 10.23
CA GLU A 145 23.48 3.86 9.14
C GLU A 145 23.14 5.31 9.47
N ASP A 146 24.12 6.18 9.22
CA ASP A 146 23.89 7.63 9.19
C ASP A 146 23.24 8.06 7.87
N LYS A 147 23.32 7.25 6.80
CA LYS A 147 22.89 7.61 5.44
C LYS A 147 21.88 6.61 4.90
N VAL A 148 20.80 7.12 4.34
CA VAL A 148 19.74 6.34 3.70
C VAL A 148 19.19 7.07 2.49
N MET A 149 18.62 6.33 1.54
CA MET A 149 17.78 6.92 0.49
C MET A 149 16.33 6.85 0.91
N VAL A 150 15.58 7.90 0.63
CA VAL A 150 14.16 8.04 0.94
C VAL A 150 13.37 8.32 -0.32
N LYS A 151 12.17 7.74 -0.42
CA LYS A 151 11.23 7.99 -1.51
C LYS A 151 9.82 8.20 -0.98
N ILE A 152 9.13 9.20 -1.52
CA ILE A 152 7.81 9.64 -1.08
C ILE A 152 6.78 9.24 -2.12
N PHE A 153 5.65 8.73 -1.65
CA PHE A 153 4.45 8.47 -2.42
C PHE A 153 3.27 9.15 -1.72
N ALA A 154 2.46 9.90 -2.48
CA ALA A 154 1.26 10.55 -1.95
C ALA A 154 0.08 10.35 -2.90
N TRP A 155 -1.09 10.05 -2.32
CA TRP A 155 -2.34 9.83 -3.05
C TRP A 155 -3.36 10.89 -2.69
N LYS A 156 -4.07 11.38 -3.70
CA LYS A 156 -5.27 12.19 -3.62
C LYS A 156 -6.42 11.41 -3.03
N SER A 157 -7.45 12.12 -2.59
CA SER A 157 -8.71 11.52 -2.15
C SER A 157 -9.43 10.80 -3.30
N SER A 158 -9.25 11.27 -4.54
CA SER A 158 -9.85 10.68 -5.74
C SER A 158 -9.19 9.39 -6.22
N SER A 159 -7.89 9.24 -5.96
CA SER A 159 -7.05 8.16 -6.50
C SER A 159 -6.78 7.06 -5.46
N PHE A 160 -7.36 7.21 -4.27
CA PHE A 160 -7.32 6.24 -3.19
C PHE A 160 -8.75 5.76 -2.89
N PRO A 161 -8.96 4.49 -2.51
CA PRO A 161 -10.29 3.99 -2.21
C PRO A 161 -11.00 4.85 -1.15
N VAL A 162 -12.30 5.11 -1.37
CA VAL A 162 -13.12 5.84 -0.38
C VAL A 162 -13.20 5.00 0.90
N PRO A 163 -12.92 5.57 2.08
CA PRO A 163 -13.04 4.84 3.34
C PRO A 163 -14.50 4.44 3.63
N ASP A 164 -14.70 3.21 4.09
CA ASP A 164 -15.99 2.72 4.59
C ASP A 164 -16.38 3.38 5.92
N VAL A 165 -15.38 3.83 6.67
CA VAL A 165 -15.53 4.59 7.92
C VAL A 165 -14.65 5.82 7.82
N ASP A 166 -15.22 7.02 7.87
CA ASP A 166 -14.49 8.28 8.01
C ASP A 166 -15.16 9.08 9.13
N THR A 167 -14.47 9.26 10.25
CA THR A 167 -14.99 10.06 11.34
C THR A 167 -14.79 11.55 11.07
N GLU A 168 -15.57 12.38 11.75
CA GLU A 168 -15.18 13.78 11.93
C GLU A 168 -13.83 13.90 12.65
N TRP A 169 -13.26 15.10 12.63
CA TRP A 169 -12.10 15.43 13.45
C TRP A 169 -12.50 15.42 14.92
N LEU A 170 -11.78 14.62 15.72
CA LEU A 170 -11.97 14.43 17.14
C LEU A 170 -10.80 15.07 17.88
N SER A 171 -11.10 15.91 18.87
CA SER A 171 -10.06 16.51 19.70
C SER A 171 -9.39 15.46 20.58
N ILE A 172 -8.07 15.55 20.70
CA ILE A 172 -7.27 14.69 21.55
C ILE A 172 -6.18 15.48 22.25
N VAL A 173 -5.93 15.12 23.51
CA VAL A 173 -4.91 15.75 24.34
C VAL A 173 -4.07 14.65 24.95
N ALA A 174 -2.75 14.79 24.86
CA ALA A 174 -1.82 13.93 25.56
C ALA A 174 -2.12 13.99 27.08
N GLY A 175 -2.43 12.84 27.66
CA GLY A 175 -2.78 12.65 29.06
C GLY A 175 -4.07 13.35 29.50
N GLY A 176 -5.13 13.25 28.71
CA GLY A 176 -6.50 13.61 29.11
C GLY A 176 -7.06 12.68 30.20
N ALA A 177 -7.64 13.29 31.24
CA ALA A 177 -8.47 12.75 32.32
C ALA A 177 -8.16 11.35 32.88
N GLY A 178 -7.02 11.22 33.56
CA GLY A 178 -6.73 10.10 34.46
C GLY A 178 -5.56 10.43 35.38
N SER A 179 -5.86 10.84 36.60
CA SER A 179 -4.85 11.10 37.65
C SER A 179 -4.22 9.78 38.12
N ALA A 180 -2.92 9.60 37.91
CA ALA A 180 -2.10 8.65 38.67
C ALA A 180 -0.62 9.12 38.72
N PRO A 181 0.09 8.89 39.83
CA PRO A 181 1.45 9.39 40.06
C PRO A 181 2.55 8.46 39.47
N ILE A 182 3.51 9.10 38.80
CA ILE A 182 4.98 8.94 38.82
C ILE A 182 5.59 7.53 38.85
N LEU A 183 6.31 7.19 37.77
CA LEU A 183 7.68 6.65 37.82
C LEU A 183 8.57 7.47 36.84
N PRO A 184 9.83 7.80 37.20
CA PRO A 184 10.63 8.78 36.48
C PRO A 184 11.45 8.10 35.37
N CYS A 185 11.14 8.40 34.11
CA CYS A 185 12.21 8.96 33.30
C CYS A 185 12.01 10.47 33.38
N THR A 186 12.88 11.17 34.10
CA THR A 186 12.80 12.62 34.28
C THR A 186 13.11 13.38 32.96
N TYR A 187 13.55 12.66 31.92
CA TYR A 187 14.14 13.17 30.67
C TYR A 187 13.79 12.29 29.45
N CYS A 188 12.55 11.81 29.34
CA CYS A 188 12.15 11.08 28.14
C CYS A 188 10.86 11.69 27.60
N ILE A 189 10.94 12.38 26.47
CA ILE A 189 9.75 12.83 25.76
C ILE A 189 9.04 11.60 25.18
N MET A 190 7.84 11.30 25.69
CA MET A 190 6.98 10.27 25.12
C MET A 190 6.05 10.91 24.10
N SER A 191 6.10 10.41 22.86
CA SER A 191 5.27 10.95 21.78
C SER A 191 4.65 9.90 20.86
N GLY A 192 3.61 10.32 20.15
CA GLY A 192 2.89 9.52 19.19
C GLY A 192 1.55 8.99 19.72
N LEU A 193 0.91 8.16 18.90
CA LEU A 193 -0.32 7.46 19.21
C LEU A 193 -0.11 5.97 19.04
N ILE A 194 -0.55 5.19 20.02
CA ILE A 194 -0.81 3.77 19.81
C ILE A 194 -2.26 3.65 19.42
N PHE A 195 -2.57 2.85 18.41
CA PHE A 195 -3.94 2.50 18.10
C PHE A 195 -4.05 1.03 17.70
N ALA A 196 -5.24 0.50 17.91
CA ALA A 196 -5.62 -0.83 17.48
C ALA A 196 -7.10 -0.83 17.12
N TYR A 197 -7.51 -1.74 16.25
CA TYR A 197 -8.90 -1.81 15.82
C TYR A 197 -9.39 -3.24 15.77
N ASN A 198 -10.70 -3.42 15.89
CA ASN A 198 -11.38 -4.66 15.55
C ASN A 198 -12.57 -4.34 14.65
N ILE A 199 -13.45 -5.31 14.42
CA ILE A 199 -14.63 -5.14 13.54
C ILE A 199 -15.66 -4.12 14.04
N THR A 200 -15.55 -3.66 15.29
CA THR A 200 -16.57 -2.83 15.97
C THR A 200 -16.00 -1.55 16.58
N HIS A 201 -14.71 -1.49 16.89
CA HIS A 201 -14.11 -0.40 17.64
C HIS A 201 -12.68 -0.10 17.18
N THR A 202 -12.31 1.17 17.26
CA THR A 202 -10.91 1.62 17.25
C THR A 202 -10.57 2.12 18.64
N ARG A 203 -9.47 1.62 19.20
CA ARG A 203 -8.87 2.10 20.46
C ARG A 203 -7.64 2.93 20.14
N ILE A 204 -7.49 4.03 20.86
CA ILE A 204 -6.38 4.96 20.73
C ILE A 204 -5.86 5.27 22.13
N TRP A 205 -4.55 5.18 22.30
CA TRP A 205 -3.88 5.53 23.54
C TRP A 205 -2.90 6.68 23.28
N THR A 206 -2.99 7.70 24.13
CA THR A 206 -2.03 8.82 24.17
C THR A 206 -1.06 8.65 25.34
N PRO A 207 0.17 9.14 25.27
CA PRO A 207 1.05 9.20 26.45
C PRO A 207 0.38 9.95 27.61
N ASN A 208 0.50 9.43 28.84
CA ASN A 208 -0.16 9.99 30.03
C ASN A 208 0.81 10.46 31.14
N GLN A 209 2.12 10.30 30.95
CA GLN A 209 3.17 10.68 31.91
C GLN A 209 3.71 12.11 31.70
N ASN A 210 4.69 12.51 32.52
CA ASN A 210 5.42 13.77 32.36
C ASN A 210 6.12 13.81 30.98
N TYR A 211 6.30 15.01 30.40
CA TYR A 211 6.85 15.20 29.04
C TYR A 211 6.08 14.48 27.91
N LYS A 212 4.75 14.41 28.06
CA LYS A 212 3.83 13.89 27.05
C LYS A 212 3.64 14.84 25.87
N MET A 213 3.80 14.32 24.67
CA MET A 213 3.46 14.99 23.42
C MET A 213 2.57 14.06 22.58
N LEU A 214 1.64 14.62 21.83
CA LEU A 214 0.88 13.89 20.80
C LEU A 214 1.77 13.63 19.58
N ILE A 215 2.51 14.65 19.16
CA ILE A 215 3.53 14.61 18.11
C ILE A 215 4.79 15.24 18.69
N CYS A 216 5.95 14.63 18.48
CA CYS A 216 7.23 15.21 18.84
C CYS A 216 8.26 14.96 17.74
N ILE A 217 8.87 16.05 17.29
CA ILE A 217 10.07 16.12 16.47
C ILE A 217 10.94 17.17 17.17
N HIS A 218 11.69 16.75 18.20
CA HIS A 218 12.43 17.60 19.13
C HIS A 218 13.44 16.70 19.87
N ASP A 219 14.55 17.24 20.37
CA ASP A 219 15.60 16.48 21.09
C ASP A 219 16.17 15.37 20.21
N GLY A 220 17.25 15.67 19.50
CA GLY A 220 17.86 14.70 18.58
C GLY A 220 17.40 14.83 17.13
N TYR A 221 16.35 15.60 16.83
CA TYR A 221 15.90 15.90 15.46
C TYR A 221 15.98 17.41 15.17
N PRO A 222 16.08 17.84 13.88
CA PRO A 222 16.27 19.24 13.52
C PRO A 222 15.29 20.13 14.27
N GLU A 223 15.81 21.15 14.98
CA GLU A 223 15.05 22.11 15.78
C GLU A 223 14.01 22.85 14.93
N TYR A 224 12.90 22.18 14.68
CA TYR A 224 11.63 22.79 14.39
C TYR A 224 10.81 22.48 15.62
N ASN A 225 10.26 23.50 16.29
CA ASN A 225 9.39 23.38 17.46
C ASN A 225 8.05 22.66 17.10
N ASN A 226 8.14 21.47 16.51
CA ASN A 226 7.07 20.64 16.01
C ASN A 226 6.72 19.60 17.06
N TYR A 227 6.43 20.08 18.26
CA TYR A 227 5.79 19.28 19.29
C TYR A 227 4.41 19.87 19.60
N CYS A 228 3.44 18.99 19.80
CA CYS A 228 2.11 19.40 20.22
C CYS A 228 1.63 18.50 21.35
N LYS A 229 0.97 19.07 22.36
CA LYS A 229 0.35 18.32 23.47
C LYS A 229 -1.12 18.01 23.21
N ALA A 230 -1.71 18.69 22.25
CA ALA A 230 -3.10 18.56 21.86
C ALA A 230 -3.22 18.75 20.36
N GLY A 231 -4.25 18.17 19.79
CA GLY A 231 -4.56 18.29 18.37
C GLY A 231 -5.90 17.64 18.08
N GLU A 232 -6.10 17.33 16.81
CA GLU A 232 -7.27 16.61 16.34
C GLU A 232 -6.82 15.39 15.56
N PHE A 233 -7.60 14.32 15.61
CA PHE A 233 -7.40 13.13 14.81
C PHE A 233 -8.71 12.71 14.16
N ARG A 234 -8.63 11.93 13.08
CA ARG A 234 -9.78 11.26 12.48
C ARG A 234 -9.42 9.80 12.23
N VAL A 235 -10.41 8.92 12.30
CA VAL A 235 -10.24 7.50 12.02
C VAL A 235 -10.81 7.21 10.64
N ARG A 236 -9.96 6.66 9.78
CA ARG A 236 -10.35 6.16 8.46
C ARG A 236 -10.13 4.66 8.38
N GLY A 237 -11.17 3.94 7.98
CA GLY A 237 -11.19 2.50 7.89
C GLY A 237 -11.68 2.04 6.53
N TRP A 238 -11.04 0.99 6.02
CA TRP A 238 -11.41 0.32 4.78
C TRP A 238 -11.65 -1.15 5.06
N LYS A 239 -12.78 -1.67 4.58
CA LYS A 239 -13.08 -3.09 4.53
C LYS A 239 -12.21 -3.79 3.49
N SER A 240 -11.96 -3.11 2.36
CA SER A 240 -11.07 -3.55 1.29
C SER A 240 -10.50 -2.34 0.54
N LEU A 241 -9.31 -2.48 -0.06
CA LEU A 241 -8.71 -1.46 -0.94
C LEU A 241 -9.04 -1.76 -2.41
N GLY A 242 -10.30 -2.08 -2.66
CA GLY A 242 -10.87 -2.40 -3.98
C GLY A 242 -10.61 -3.82 -4.49
N ARG A 243 -9.62 -4.54 -3.96
CA ARG A 243 -9.37 -5.96 -4.25
C ARG A 243 -9.02 -6.72 -2.98
N GLU A 244 -9.38 -8.00 -2.94
CA GLU A 244 -8.92 -8.89 -1.88
C GLU A 244 -7.39 -8.96 -1.89
N PRO A 245 -6.72 -8.70 -0.74
CA PRO A 245 -5.28 -8.80 -0.68
C PRO A 245 -4.82 -10.24 -0.87
N GLN A 246 -3.60 -10.40 -1.40
CA GLN A 246 -2.86 -11.62 -1.08
C GLN A 246 -2.52 -11.57 0.40
N GLN A 247 -2.95 -12.58 1.15
CA GLN A 247 -2.77 -12.65 2.59
C GLN A 247 -2.14 -13.98 2.99
N PHE A 248 -1.24 -13.91 3.95
CA PHE A 248 -0.78 -15.05 4.73
C PHE A 248 -0.75 -14.66 6.20
N SER A 249 -1.07 -15.60 7.08
CA SER A 249 -0.95 -15.39 8.52
C SER A 249 -0.35 -16.60 9.21
N PHE A 250 0.25 -16.34 10.36
CA PHE A 250 0.80 -17.36 11.23
C PHE A 250 0.60 -16.94 12.69
N ARG A 251 0.54 -17.93 13.58
CA ARG A 251 0.28 -17.72 15.01
C ARG A 251 1.54 -17.90 15.83
N LEU A 252 1.71 -17.02 16.80
CA LEU A 252 2.73 -17.08 17.84
C LEU A 252 1.99 -17.28 19.16
N ASN A 253 2.05 -18.49 19.72
CA ASN A 253 1.28 -18.87 20.90
C ASN A 253 2.17 -18.80 22.16
N GLY A 254 2.32 -17.62 22.75
CA GLY A 254 3.04 -17.44 24.03
C GLY A 254 4.47 -17.99 23.99
N LEU A 255 5.13 -17.90 22.83
CA LEU A 255 6.44 -18.50 22.62
C LEU A 255 7.48 -17.77 23.47
N SER A 256 8.29 -18.54 24.19
CA SER A 256 9.57 -18.08 24.70
C SER A 256 10.42 -17.60 23.53
N TYR A 257 11.23 -16.56 23.73
CA TYR A 257 12.07 -15.93 22.72
C TYR A 257 12.79 -16.94 21.79
N ASP A 258 13.32 -18.03 22.36
CA ASP A 258 14.05 -19.08 21.65
C ASP A 258 13.20 -19.97 20.70
N LYS A 259 11.88 -19.76 20.64
CA LYS A 259 10.93 -20.63 19.91
C LYS A 259 10.13 -19.92 18.82
N ILE A 260 10.43 -18.65 18.52
CA ILE A 260 9.76 -17.92 17.45
C ILE A 260 10.08 -18.60 16.10
N PRO A 261 9.13 -19.19 15.35
CA PRO A 261 9.46 -19.85 14.08
C PRO A 261 10.30 -18.96 13.16
N ASP A 262 11.11 -19.54 12.28
CA ASP A 262 11.91 -18.76 11.32
C ASP A 262 10.98 -17.89 10.45
N MET A 263 10.96 -16.59 10.72
CA MET A 263 10.14 -15.60 10.01
C MET A 263 11.00 -14.75 9.08
N SER A 264 12.30 -15.03 9.02
CA SER A 264 13.31 -14.14 8.42
C SER A 264 13.22 -14.12 6.91
N ASN A 265 12.60 -15.15 6.32
CA ASN A 265 12.43 -15.33 4.89
C ASN A 265 11.08 -15.95 4.57
N LEU A 266 9.98 -15.27 4.90
CA LEU A 266 8.72 -15.64 4.27
C LEU A 266 8.84 -15.26 2.79
N LYS A 267 9.28 -16.24 2.00
CA LYS A 267 9.44 -16.17 0.55
C LYS A 267 8.06 -16.13 -0.09
N VAL A 268 7.39 -14.99 0.05
CA VAL A 268 6.31 -14.65 -0.87
C VAL A 268 6.98 -14.60 -2.25
N ASN A 269 6.41 -15.28 -3.24
CA ASN A 269 6.87 -15.14 -4.61
C ASN A 269 6.52 -13.72 -5.10
N MET A 270 7.36 -12.76 -4.77
CA MET A 270 7.20 -11.36 -5.11
C MET A 270 7.51 -11.07 -6.59
N LYS A 271 7.70 -12.09 -7.46
CA LYS A 271 8.00 -11.86 -8.89
C LYS A 271 6.91 -11.07 -9.64
N GLN A 272 5.70 -10.96 -9.07
CA GLN A 272 4.59 -10.15 -9.58
C GLN A 272 4.34 -8.86 -8.79
N TRP A 273 5.22 -8.57 -7.82
CA TRP A 273 5.08 -7.47 -6.87
C TRP A 273 6.18 -6.45 -7.08
N ASN A 274 5.78 -5.21 -7.34
CA ASN A 274 6.65 -4.06 -7.30
C ASN A 274 6.51 -3.36 -5.93
N PRO A 275 7.49 -3.50 -5.03
CA PRO A 275 7.43 -2.95 -3.68
C PRO A 275 7.31 -1.41 -3.62
N LEU A 276 7.59 -0.72 -4.73
CA LEU A 276 7.40 0.73 -4.84
C LEU A 276 5.95 1.11 -5.12
N THR A 277 5.24 0.32 -5.93
CA THR A 277 3.86 0.64 -6.29
C THR A 277 2.85 -0.09 -5.41
N ASN A 278 3.22 -1.19 -4.78
CA ASN A 278 2.30 -2.00 -3.99
C ASN A 278 2.12 -1.50 -2.55
N TYR A 279 0.93 -1.75 -2.00
CA TYR A 279 0.64 -1.53 -0.59
C TYR A 279 0.83 -2.82 0.19
N ILE A 280 1.64 -2.77 1.23
CA ILE A 280 1.92 -3.89 2.13
C ILE A 280 1.51 -3.43 3.52
N SER A 281 0.69 -4.23 4.20
CA SER A 281 0.31 -4.01 5.60
C SER A 281 0.67 -5.26 6.39
N VAL A 282 1.48 -5.11 7.42
CA VAL A 282 1.72 -6.15 8.41
C VAL A 282 0.89 -5.82 9.65
N GLN A 283 0.10 -6.79 10.10
CA GLN A 283 -0.94 -6.65 11.10
C GLN A 283 -0.73 -7.67 12.21
N VAL A 284 -0.90 -7.25 13.46
CA VAL A 284 -0.67 -8.05 14.66
C VAL A 284 -1.98 -8.12 15.43
N LYS A 285 -2.63 -9.28 15.40
CA LYS A 285 -3.89 -9.50 16.13
C LYS A 285 -3.59 -10.11 17.50
N ALA A 286 -4.07 -9.48 18.56
CA ALA A 286 -3.99 -10.04 19.91
C ALA A 286 -4.90 -11.28 20.03
N LEU A 287 -4.36 -12.36 20.60
CA LEU A 287 -5.12 -13.58 20.86
C LEU A 287 -5.48 -13.74 22.35
N ASP A 288 -5.10 -12.78 23.19
CA ASP A 288 -5.42 -12.75 24.60
C ASP A 288 -5.44 -11.32 25.17
N GLY A 289 -5.67 -11.25 26.49
CA GLY A 289 -5.57 -10.04 27.27
C GLY A 289 -6.70 -9.03 27.03
N PRO A 290 -6.58 -7.82 27.57
CA PRO A 290 -7.63 -6.80 27.46
C PRO A 290 -7.92 -6.34 26.03
N ASN A 291 -7.01 -6.61 25.09
CA ASN A 291 -7.16 -6.28 23.67
C ASN A 291 -7.37 -7.51 22.78
N GLU A 292 -7.80 -8.66 23.33
CA GLU A 292 -8.13 -9.84 22.51
C GLU A 292 -9.03 -9.48 21.31
N GLY A 293 -8.62 -9.92 20.12
CA GLY A 293 -9.34 -9.65 18.87
C GLY A 293 -9.03 -8.29 18.22
N PHE A 294 -8.31 -7.38 18.88
CA PHE A 294 -7.81 -6.15 18.27
C PHE A 294 -6.57 -6.42 17.42
N VAL A 295 -6.41 -5.60 16.38
CA VAL A 295 -5.35 -5.62 15.39
C VAL A 295 -4.52 -4.33 15.51
N PHE A 296 -3.23 -4.50 15.71
CA PHE A 296 -2.22 -3.44 15.74
C PHE A 296 -1.47 -3.42 14.41
N PRO A 297 -1.20 -2.25 13.81
CA PRO A 297 -0.29 -2.16 12.69
C PRO A 297 1.15 -2.40 13.16
N ALA A 298 1.92 -3.18 12.39
CA ALA A 298 3.37 -3.18 12.52
C ALA A 298 3.95 -1.88 11.96
N ILE A 299 5.13 -1.50 12.41
CA ILE A 299 5.86 -0.30 11.97
C ILE A 299 6.99 -0.70 11.01
N GLY A 300 7.39 0.23 10.15
CA GLY A 300 8.44 -0.05 9.16
C GLY A 300 9.86 0.08 9.69
N GLN A 301 10.10 0.76 10.81
CA GLN A 301 11.44 1.00 11.36
C GLN A 301 11.49 0.79 12.87
N VAL A 302 12.68 0.46 13.39
CA VAL A 302 12.96 0.47 14.82
C VAL A 302 13.20 1.92 15.23
N HIS A 303 12.44 2.44 16.19
CA HIS A 303 12.63 3.82 16.67
C HIS A 303 13.41 3.87 17.99
N ARG A 304 13.62 2.71 18.64
CA ARG A 304 14.29 2.59 19.93
C ARG A 304 14.91 1.20 20.09
N ASN A 305 16.14 1.14 20.62
CA ASN A 305 16.76 -0.12 21.04
C ASN A 305 16.25 -0.57 22.43
N ALA A 306 16.36 -1.85 22.79
CA ALA A 306 16.04 -2.29 24.15
C ALA A 306 17.01 -1.64 25.14
N TYR A 307 16.45 -0.91 26.10
CA TYR A 307 17.22 -0.45 27.25
C TYR A 307 17.16 -1.53 28.35
N PRO A 308 18.31 -1.88 28.97
CA PRO A 308 18.33 -2.83 30.08
C PRO A 308 17.36 -2.42 31.19
N GLY A 309 16.31 -3.22 31.41
CA GLY A 309 15.30 -2.95 32.42
C GLY A 309 14.14 -2.04 31.98
N SER A 310 14.07 -1.63 30.70
CA SER A 310 12.82 -1.08 30.14
C SER A 310 12.12 -2.09 29.27
N SER A 311 10.80 -2.13 29.41
CA SER A 311 9.97 -2.88 28.48
C SER A 311 9.83 -2.15 27.14
N TYR A 312 9.78 -2.91 26.06
CA TYR A 312 9.54 -2.42 24.71
C TYR A 312 8.69 -3.42 23.93
N GLY A 313 8.23 -3.02 22.75
CA GLY A 313 7.46 -3.92 21.91
C GLY A 313 7.04 -3.40 20.57
N GLY A 314 6.24 -4.21 19.89
CA GLY A 314 5.78 -3.99 18.53
C GLY A 314 6.37 -4.99 17.56
N VAL A 315 6.02 -4.81 16.29
CA VAL A 315 6.55 -5.59 15.17
C VAL A 315 7.12 -4.61 14.17
N VAL A 316 8.35 -4.87 13.73
CA VAL A 316 8.98 -4.13 12.65
C VAL A 316 8.95 -4.99 11.39
N PHE A 317 8.79 -4.39 10.21
CA PHE A 317 8.90 -5.14 8.97
C PHE A 317 9.67 -4.36 7.90
N GLY A 318 10.36 -5.11 7.04
CA GLY A 318 10.99 -4.59 5.85
C GLY A 318 10.74 -5.53 4.68
N TYR A 319 10.86 -5.02 3.47
CA TYR A 319 10.63 -5.82 2.27
C TYR A 319 11.63 -5.48 1.16
N SER A 320 12.01 -6.46 0.38
CA SER A 320 12.82 -6.31 -0.83
C SER A 320 11.98 -6.64 -2.06
N ALA A 321 12.59 -6.65 -3.24
CA ALA A 321 11.95 -7.12 -4.46
C ALA A 321 11.51 -8.60 -4.40
N THR A 322 12.03 -9.39 -3.45
CA THR A 322 11.80 -10.83 -3.40
C THR A 322 11.32 -11.38 -2.07
N ASN A 323 11.44 -10.62 -0.97
CA ASN A 323 11.18 -11.13 0.37
C ASN A 323 10.50 -10.07 1.25
N ILE A 324 9.72 -10.54 2.23
CA ILE A 324 9.28 -9.74 3.37
C ILE A 324 9.96 -10.33 4.60
N ARG A 325 10.52 -9.46 5.44
CA ARG A 325 11.13 -9.82 6.72
C ARG A 325 10.37 -9.13 7.84
N ILE A 326 10.09 -9.90 8.87
CA ILE A 326 9.38 -9.45 10.06
C ILE A 326 10.35 -9.57 11.22
N PHE A 327 10.45 -8.51 12.00
CA PHE A 327 11.27 -8.43 13.20
C PHE A 327 10.38 -8.31 14.41
N VAL A 328 10.70 -9.09 15.44
CA VAL A 328 10.01 -9.11 16.72
C VAL A 328 11.04 -8.95 17.84
N PRO A 329 10.61 -8.51 19.03
CA PRO A 329 11.52 -8.29 20.15
C PRO A 329 12.34 -9.53 20.52
N ALA A 330 13.59 -9.30 20.93
CA ALA A 330 14.60 -10.33 21.06
C ALA A 330 14.97 -10.76 22.49
N ASP A 331 14.49 -10.08 23.50
CA ASP A 331 14.88 -10.37 24.88
C ASP A 331 13.67 -10.37 25.81
N GLU A 332 13.90 -10.72 27.08
CA GLU A 332 12.85 -10.85 28.10
C GLU A 332 12.14 -9.52 28.42
N SER A 333 12.75 -8.38 28.10
CA SER A 333 12.17 -7.05 28.23
C SER A 333 11.26 -6.69 27.04
N GLY A 334 11.32 -7.48 25.96
CA GLY A 334 10.60 -7.26 24.72
C GLY A 334 9.30 -8.06 24.62
N THR A 335 8.22 -7.43 24.15
CA THR A 335 6.96 -8.14 23.84
C THR A 335 6.31 -7.68 22.54
N ILE A 336 5.66 -8.59 21.83
CA ILE A 336 5.09 -8.29 20.51
C ILE A 336 3.99 -7.23 20.61
N ILE A 337 3.12 -7.34 21.62
CA ILE A 337 2.17 -6.27 21.99
C ILE A 337 2.64 -5.68 23.31
N HIS A 338 2.97 -4.40 23.29
CA HIS A 338 3.36 -3.64 24.47
C HIS A 338 2.59 -2.31 24.57
N ILE A 339 1.62 -2.26 25.47
CA ILE A 339 0.89 -1.05 25.87
C ILE A 339 1.16 -0.86 27.36
N PRO A 340 2.13 -0.01 27.72
CA PRO A 340 2.48 0.19 29.12
C PRO A 340 1.42 1.05 29.83
N THR A 341 1.44 1.03 31.16
CA THR A 341 0.46 1.76 32.00
C THR A 341 0.54 3.27 31.84
N ASN A 342 1.61 3.77 31.25
CA ASN A 342 1.81 5.19 30.96
C ASN A 342 1.20 5.66 29.64
N TRP A 343 0.34 4.85 29.03
CA TRP A 343 -0.46 5.20 27.86
C TRP A 343 -1.96 5.12 28.17
N GLY A 344 -2.73 6.06 27.62
CA GLY A 344 -4.17 6.23 27.87
C GLY A 344 -4.46 6.57 29.34
N THR A 345 -5.56 6.07 29.89
CA THR A 345 -5.86 6.16 31.33
C THR A 345 -5.35 4.91 32.09
N ALA A 346 -4.29 4.27 31.59
CA ALA A 346 -3.85 2.92 31.96
C ALA A 346 -4.87 1.80 31.65
N GLY A 347 -6.02 2.13 31.06
CA GLY A 347 -7.02 1.17 30.62
C GLY A 347 -6.52 0.34 29.43
N TYR A 348 -6.80 -0.96 29.48
CA TYR A 348 -6.44 -1.92 28.43
C TYR A 348 -4.93 -1.99 28.15
N ASN A 349 -4.10 -1.74 29.17
CA ASN A 349 -2.68 -2.05 29.11
C ASN A 349 -2.47 -3.55 28.81
N GLN A 350 -1.43 -3.87 28.05
CA GLN A 350 -1.16 -5.25 27.66
C GLN A 350 0.32 -5.44 27.34
N THR A 351 0.85 -6.56 27.84
CA THR A 351 2.17 -7.07 27.52
C THR A 351 1.95 -8.53 27.11
N SER A 352 2.04 -8.85 25.82
CA SER A 352 1.72 -10.19 25.31
C SER A 352 2.53 -10.56 24.07
N ASN A 353 2.89 -11.85 23.99
CA ASN A 353 3.49 -12.51 22.83
C ASN A 353 2.52 -13.48 22.14
N ASN A 354 1.25 -13.51 22.58
CA ASN A 354 0.23 -14.39 22.05
C ASN A 354 -0.57 -13.67 20.96
N VAL A 355 -0.13 -13.85 19.71
CA VAL A 355 -0.61 -13.06 18.58
C VAL A 355 -0.77 -13.89 17.32
N GLU A 356 -1.60 -13.40 16.40
CA GLU A 356 -1.59 -13.80 15.00
C GLU A 356 -1.02 -12.64 14.18
N ILE A 357 0.06 -12.88 13.44
CA ILE A 357 0.61 -11.89 12.53
C ILE A 357 0.12 -12.23 11.12
N ALA A 358 -0.45 -11.24 10.46
CA ALA A 358 -0.93 -11.32 9.09
C ALA A 358 -0.22 -10.30 8.22
N VAL A 359 0.23 -10.72 7.05
CA VAL A 359 0.74 -9.82 6.01
C VAL A 359 -0.27 -9.77 4.90
N LYS A 360 -0.68 -8.57 4.52
CA LYS A 360 -1.64 -8.30 3.46
C LYS A 360 -0.97 -7.43 2.41
N MET A 361 -1.13 -7.81 1.15
CA MET A 361 -0.51 -7.13 0.03
C MET A 361 -1.58 -6.82 -1.01
N TRP A 362 -1.65 -5.56 -1.46
CA TRP A 362 -2.57 -5.09 -2.50
C TRP A 362 -1.80 -4.63 -3.72
N ASN A 363 -2.13 -5.23 -4.87
CA ASN A 363 -1.54 -4.81 -6.12
C ASN A 363 -2.19 -3.50 -6.55
N THR A 364 -1.40 -2.46 -6.77
CA THR A 364 -1.94 -1.25 -7.38
C THR A 364 -2.22 -1.56 -8.82
N VAL A 365 -3.37 -1.12 -9.29
CA VAL A 365 -3.55 -1.06 -10.73
C VAL A 365 -2.63 0.06 -11.17
N VAL A 366 -1.49 -0.31 -11.76
CA VAL A 366 -0.88 0.59 -12.73
C VAL A 366 -1.98 0.68 -13.76
N SER A 367 -2.70 1.80 -13.82
CA SER A 367 -3.46 2.09 -15.02
C SER A 367 -2.40 2.00 -16.09
N SER A 368 -2.42 0.92 -16.87
CA SER A 368 -1.80 0.95 -18.15
C SER A 368 -2.60 2.06 -18.82
N ASN A 369 -2.08 3.30 -18.74
CA ASN A 369 -2.37 4.31 -19.72
C ASN A 369 -2.18 3.56 -21.02
N CYS A 370 -3.30 3.12 -21.61
CA CYS A 370 -3.30 2.54 -22.92
C CYS A 370 -2.61 3.62 -23.74
N PRO A 371 -1.42 3.38 -24.31
CA PRO A 371 -0.68 4.40 -25.01
C PRO A 371 -1.36 4.60 -26.37
N PHE A 372 -2.59 5.08 -26.36
CA PHE A 372 -3.29 5.63 -27.50
C PHE A 372 -3.35 7.14 -27.35
N THR A 373 -2.21 7.75 -27.03
CA THR A 373 -1.98 9.14 -27.45
C THR A 373 -1.75 9.10 -28.95
N SER A 374 -2.80 9.46 -29.69
CA SER A 374 -3.00 9.34 -31.14
C SER A 374 -3.57 7.99 -31.60
N LEU A 375 -4.84 8.00 -32.02
CA LEU A 375 -5.17 7.33 -33.26
C LEU A 375 -4.27 7.98 -34.32
N THR A 376 -3.15 7.35 -34.63
CA THR A 376 -2.57 7.49 -35.95
C THR A 376 -3.61 6.87 -36.88
N THR A 377 -4.40 7.71 -37.54
CA THR A 377 -5.07 7.30 -38.77
C THR A 377 -3.99 6.70 -39.66
N TRP A 378 -4.05 5.38 -39.87
CA TRP A 378 -3.24 4.70 -40.89
C TRP A 378 -3.77 5.11 -42.26
N THR A 379 -3.50 6.37 -42.63
CA THR A 379 -3.60 6.84 -44.00
C THR A 379 -2.18 6.85 -44.54
N ASN A 380 -1.92 5.92 -45.46
CA ASN A 380 -0.71 5.77 -46.26
C ASN A 380 0.36 4.83 -45.69
N MET A 381 0.11 3.51 -45.77
CA MET A 381 1.19 2.60 -46.16
C MET A 381 1.36 2.76 -47.68
N GLU A 382 2.28 3.64 -48.10
CA GLU A 382 2.83 3.53 -49.44
C GLU A 382 3.67 2.24 -49.52
N HIS A 383 3.53 1.62 -50.67
CA HIS A 383 4.15 0.39 -51.13
C HIS A 383 5.68 0.41 -50.90
N GLU A 384 6.17 -0.37 -49.94
CA GLU A 384 7.55 -0.87 -50.00
C GLU A 384 7.51 -2.40 -49.92
N ASP A 385 8.14 -3.02 -50.91
CA ASP A 385 8.14 -4.46 -51.18
C ASP A 385 8.72 -5.27 -50.03
N VAL A 386 7.85 -5.83 -49.17
CA VAL A 386 8.21 -6.90 -48.24
C VAL A 386 7.64 -8.23 -48.75
N PRO A 387 8.44 -9.31 -48.84
CA PRO A 387 8.00 -10.57 -49.43
C PRO A 387 6.86 -11.20 -48.61
N ARG A 388 5.76 -11.53 -49.32
CA ARG A 388 4.55 -12.15 -48.76
C ARG A 388 4.88 -13.51 -48.09
N PRO A 389 4.57 -13.72 -46.80
CA PRO A 389 4.47 -15.07 -46.26
C PRO A 389 3.20 -15.73 -46.80
N ALA A 390 3.21 -17.04 -47.04
CA ALA A 390 2.03 -17.81 -47.44
C ALA A 390 1.09 -18.01 -46.23
N TRP A 391 -0.09 -17.36 -46.25
CA TRP A 391 -1.11 -17.46 -45.19
C TRP A 391 -2.26 -18.37 -45.64
N ASN A 392 -2.21 -19.65 -45.26
CA ASN A 392 -3.11 -20.69 -45.79
C ASN A 392 -4.20 -21.15 -44.81
N LYS A 393 -4.51 -20.40 -43.74
CA LYS A 393 -5.58 -20.78 -42.78
C LYS A 393 -6.39 -19.56 -42.36
N ALA A 394 -7.71 -19.66 -42.52
CA ALA A 394 -8.65 -18.67 -42.00
C ALA A 394 -8.47 -18.56 -40.48
N LYS A 395 -7.89 -17.44 -40.02
CA LYS A 395 -7.80 -17.11 -38.60
C LYS A 395 -8.89 -16.11 -38.27
N CYS A 396 -9.68 -16.41 -37.24
CA CYS A 396 -10.54 -15.44 -36.60
C CYS A 396 -9.66 -14.52 -35.75
N VAL A 397 -9.89 -13.22 -35.84
CA VAL A 397 -9.22 -12.25 -34.96
C VAL A 397 -10.31 -11.61 -34.11
N LEU A 398 -10.17 -11.79 -32.80
CA LEU A 398 -11.02 -11.14 -31.82
C LEU A 398 -10.47 -9.72 -31.63
N LEU A 399 -11.30 -8.71 -31.90
CA LEU A 399 -10.94 -7.32 -31.71
C LEU A 399 -11.42 -6.90 -30.33
N CYS A 400 -10.47 -6.76 -29.41
CA CYS A 400 -10.76 -6.32 -28.06
C CYS A 400 -10.07 -5.00 -27.76
N LEU A 401 -10.83 -4.11 -27.11
CA LEU A 401 -10.34 -2.84 -26.57
C LEU A 401 -9.63 -3.05 -25.22
N SER A 402 -9.93 -4.17 -24.54
CA SER A 402 -9.23 -4.63 -23.35
C SER A 402 -9.30 -6.16 -23.24
N ASP A 403 -8.62 -6.76 -22.25
CA ASP A 403 -8.66 -8.20 -21.98
C ASP A 403 -10.07 -8.74 -21.64
N VAL A 404 -11.02 -7.85 -21.34
CA VAL A 404 -12.40 -8.20 -20.97
C VAL A 404 -13.46 -7.58 -21.88
N ASP A 405 -13.07 -6.72 -22.84
CA ASP A 405 -14.03 -5.95 -23.63
C ASP A 405 -13.75 -6.06 -25.13
N CYS A 406 -14.55 -6.89 -25.79
CA CYS A 406 -14.41 -7.21 -27.20
C CYS A 406 -15.55 -6.60 -28.01
N ILE A 407 -15.21 -5.65 -28.87
CA ILE A 407 -16.14 -4.87 -29.69
C ILE A 407 -16.65 -5.64 -30.92
N GLY A 408 -15.97 -6.71 -31.31
CA GLY A 408 -16.47 -7.53 -32.41
C GLY A 408 -15.56 -8.67 -32.83
N ILE A 409 -16.11 -9.50 -33.73
CA ILE A 409 -15.39 -10.63 -34.33
C ILE A 409 -15.27 -10.37 -35.82
N SER A 410 -14.03 -10.51 -36.33
CA SER A 410 -13.72 -10.42 -37.75
C SER A 410 -13.47 -11.81 -38.34
N PHE A 411 -14.18 -12.13 -39.43
CA PHE A 411 -13.98 -13.35 -40.21
C PHE A 411 -13.57 -13.01 -41.64
N ARG A 412 -12.54 -13.68 -42.16
CA ARG A 412 -12.22 -13.61 -43.60
C ARG A 412 -13.05 -14.66 -44.34
N LEU A 413 -13.90 -14.20 -45.25
CA LEU A 413 -14.66 -15.04 -46.15
C LEU A 413 -13.75 -15.58 -47.27
N PRO A 414 -14.10 -16.72 -47.90
CA PRO A 414 -13.32 -17.30 -49.01
C PRO A 414 -13.14 -16.38 -50.23
N THR A 415 -13.94 -15.32 -50.31
CA THR A 415 -13.95 -14.32 -51.39
C THR A 415 -13.01 -13.13 -51.15
N ASP A 416 -12.07 -13.23 -50.21
CA ASP A 416 -11.19 -12.13 -49.77
C ASP A 416 -11.92 -10.90 -49.21
N GLN A 417 -13.17 -11.08 -48.77
CA GLN A 417 -13.93 -10.09 -48.02
C GLN A 417 -13.86 -10.40 -46.52
N CYS A 418 -13.82 -9.36 -45.67
CA CYS A 418 -13.93 -9.53 -44.23
C CYS A 418 -15.35 -9.19 -43.76
N LEU A 419 -15.95 -10.09 -42.99
CA LEU A 419 -17.21 -9.85 -42.29
C LEU A 419 -16.88 -9.44 -40.85
N PHE A 420 -17.32 -8.24 -40.48
CA PHE A 420 -17.21 -7.74 -39.11
C PHE A 420 -18.58 -7.76 -38.44
N ILE A 421 -18.67 -8.40 -37.28
CA ILE A 421 -19.87 -8.42 -36.45
C ILE A 421 -19.58 -7.59 -35.21
N ASN A 422 -20.24 -6.43 -35.11
CA ASN A 422 -20.18 -5.58 -33.93
C ASN A 422 -21.10 -6.18 -32.85
N LEU A 423 -20.54 -6.47 -31.66
CA LEU A 423 -21.28 -7.11 -30.57
C LEU A 423 -22.19 -6.12 -29.82
N ASP A 424 -21.91 -4.82 -29.87
CA ASP A 424 -22.74 -3.77 -29.23
C ASP A 424 -24.09 -3.61 -29.92
N THR A 425 -24.20 -3.98 -31.20
CA THR A 425 -25.46 -3.90 -31.95
C THR A 425 -26.42 -5.05 -31.60
N ILE A 426 -25.91 -6.11 -30.95
CA ILE A 426 -26.69 -7.28 -30.52
C ILE A 426 -27.32 -7.04 -29.14
N ASN A 427 -26.67 -6.25 -28.28
CA ASN A 427 -27.11 -6.01 -26.90
C ASN A 427 -28.34 -5.08 -26.76
N ASN A 428 -28.87 -4.52 -27.85
CA ASN A 428 -29.96 -3.55 -27.82
C ASN A 428 -31.23 -3.92 -28.63
N LYS A 429 -31.41 -5.18 -29.06
CA LYS A 429 -32.67 -5.64 -29.67
C LYS A 429 -33.15 -6.97 -29.11
N THR A 430 -34.35 -6.97 -28.54
CA THR A 430 -35.15 -8.18 -28.33
C THR A 430 -35.56 -8.72 -29.70
N ILE A 431 -35.10 -9.92 -30.06
CA ILE A 431 -35.53 -10.58 -31.30
C ILE A 431 -36.80 -11.36 -30.96
N ASP A 432 -37.96 -10.75 -31.23
CA ASP A 432 -39.24 -11.46 -31.19
C ASP A 432 -39.57 -12.01 -32.58
N GLY A 433 -39.91 -13.30 -32.63
CA GLY A 433 -39.99 -14.07 -33.85
C GLY A 433 -41.27 -13.83 -34.64
N THR A 434 -41.28 -12.83 -35.51
CA THR A 434 -42.11 -12.82 -36.72
C THR A 434 -41.45 -11.94 -37.79
N LEU A 435 -41.17 -12.52 -38.96
CA LEU A 435 -40.70 -11.81 -40.15
C LEU A 435 -41.79 -10.85 -40.64
N GLY A 436 -41.72 -9.62 -40.17
CA GLY A 436 -42.38 -8.45 -40.72
C GLY A 436 -41.32 -7.47 -41.20
N THR A 437 -41.48 -7.00 -42.42
CA THR A 437 -40.59 -6.10 -43.15
C THR A 437 -40.20 -4.83 -42.38
N GLU A 438 -38.96 -4.40 -42.58
CA GLU A 438 -38.31 -3.15 -42.14
C GLU A 438 -37.59 -3.16 -40.79
N GLY A 439 -36.34 -3.60 -40.87
CA GLY A 439 -35.29 -3.34 -39.88
C GLY A 439 -33.95 -3.73 -40.49
N GLU A 440 -33.35 -2.82 -41.27
CA GLU A 440 -32.03 -3.02 -41.87
C GLU A 440 -30.99 -3.32 -40.79
N VAL A 441 -30.47 -4.54 -40.76
CA VAL A 441 -29.12 -4.78 -40.25
C VAL A 441 -28.18 -4.34 -41.36
N VAL A 442 -27.50 -3.21 -41.17
CA VAL A 442 -26.54 -2.69 -42.15
C VAL A 442 -25.30 -3.59 -42.15
N LEU A 443 -25.35 -4.65 -42.96
CA LEU A 443 -24.20 -5.47 -43.30
C LEU A 443 -23.32 -4.66 -44.27
N ARG A 444 -22.24 -4.06 -43.77
CA ARG A 444 -21.23 -3.45 -44.64
C ARG A 444 -20.20 -4.49 -45.05
N THR A 445 -20.27 -4.92 -46.30
CA THR A 445 -19.16 -5.60 -46.97
C THR A 445 -18.22 -4.57 -47.56
N PHE A 446 -16.95 -4.58 -47.17
CA PHE A 446 -15.93 -3.72 -47.77
C PHE A 446 -15.07 -4.55 -48.74
N THR A 447 -14.82 -4.01 -49.91
CA THR A 447 -13.75 -4.47 -50.82
C THR A 447 -12.53 -3.58 -50.61
N CYS A 448 -11.34 -4.16 -50.44
CA CYS A 448 -10.09 -3.47 -50.08
C CYS A 448 -9.61 -2.36 -51.04
N ALA A 449 -10.34 -2.04 -52.12
CA ALA A 449 -9.94 -1.08 -53.15
C ALA A 449 -10.75 0.23 -53.20
N SER A 450 -11.60 0.54 -52.21
CA SER A 450 -12.56 1.67 -52.30
C SER A 450 -12.34 2.84 -51.32
N LEU A 451 -11.10 3.06 -50.86
CA LEU A 451 -10.76 4.17 -49.94
C LEU A 451 -9.93 5.30 -50.59
N ASP A 452 -9.81 5.31 -51.92
CA ASP A 452 -9.23 6.45 -52.65
C ASP A 452 -10.34 7.34 -53.23
N ASN A 453 -10.24 8.63 -52.91
CA ASN A 453 -11.07 9.76 -53.38
C ASN A 453 -12.41 9.99 -52.68
N LYS A 454 -12.38 10.80 -51.61
CA LYS A 454 -13.22 12.00 -51.43
C LYS A 454 -12.88 12.69 -50.10
N LEU A 455 -11.95 13.63 -50.14
CA LEU A 455 -11.82 14.72 -49.18
C LEU A 455 -11.14 15.89 -49.92
N ASP A 456 -11.93 16.57 -50.74
CA ASP A 456 -11.65 17.93 -51.17
C ASP A 456 -12.98 18.69 -51.14
N THR A 457 -12.96 19.85 -50.47
CA THR A 457 -14.02 20.88 -50.32
C THR A 457 -15.21 20.58 -49.39
N ALA A 458 -15.13 21.11 -48.15
CA ALA A 458 -16.01 22.15 -47.57
C ALA A 458 -15.57 22.48 -46.14
#